data_AF-A0A976J5X2-F1
#
_entry.id   AF-A0A976J5X2-F1
#
_cell.length_a   1.000
_cell.length_b   1.000
_cell.length_c   1.000
_cell.angle_alpha   90.00
_cell.angle_beta   90.00
_cell.angle_gamma   90.00
#
_symmetry.space_group_name_H-M   'P 1'
#
loop_
_entity.id
_entity.type
_entity.pdbx_description
1 polymer ?
#
loop_
_entity_poly.entity_id
_entity_poly.type
_entity_poly.pdbx_seq_one_letter_code
_entity_poly.pdbx_strand_id
1 'polypeptide(L)'
;MFKKALAFSLAPLSMVMMITPVQATEQGEVAGQDQDLKVVAAALMQRDYAGAEAQISAFGLTGKEDPAMLINLGNAYAGMGRKADAQLAYKAALNSGMDMDLDMADGSVRSSRAVARDGLRQLGVDLASW
;
A
#
# COMPACT_ATOMS: atom_id res chain seq x y z
N MET A 1 -30.81 27.27 23.34
CA MET A 1 -30.52 28.58 23.96
C MET A 1 -29.06 28.64 24.35
N PHE A 2 -28.43 29.76 24.04
CA PHE A 2 -27.01 30.04 24.21
C PHE A 2 -26.69 30.44 25.66
N LYS A 3 -25.42 30.20 26.04
CA LYS A 3 -24.52 31.04 26.85
C LYS A 3 -24.35 30.76 28.37
N LYS A 4 -23.11 30.30 28.63
CA LYS A 4 -22.06 30.86 29.51
C LYS A 4 -22.16 30.62 31.02
N ALA A 5 -21.12 29.97 31.54
CA ALA A 5 -20.48 30.40 32.79
C ALA A 5 -18.95 30.40 32.57
N LEU A 6 -18.34 31.59 32.73
CA LEU A 6 -16.91 31.77 32.95
C LEU A 6 -16.66 31.53 34.44
N ALA A 7 -15.68 30.71 34.79
CA ALA A 7 -15.06 30.71 36.10
C ALA A 7 -13.54 30.63 35.91
N PHE A 8 -12.87 31.75 36.13
CA PHE A 8 -11.45 31.82 36.43
C PHE A 8 -11.30 31.49 37.92
N SER A 9 -10.39 30.59 38.29
CA SER A 9 -9.38 30.86 39.34
C SER A 9 -8.63 29.59 39.75
N LEU A 10 -7.34 29.83 40.02
CA LEU A 10 -6.43 29.07 40.84
C LEU A 10 -5.89 27.74 40.27
N ALA A 11 -4.72 27.86 39.64
CA ALA A 11 -3.77 26.78 39.58
C ALA A 11 -3.24 26.48 40.99
N PRO A 12 -3.21 25.20 41.40
CA PRO A 12 -2.10 24.69 42.18
C PRO A 12 -1.19 23.88 41.27
N LEU A 13 0.08 24.23 41.35
CA LEU A 13 1.26 23.53 40.86
C LEU A 13 1.12 22.03 41.15
N SER A 14 0.67 21.26 40.15
CA SER A 14 0.74 19.80 40.17
C SER A 14 1.86 19.40 39.23
N MET A 15 2.93 18.90 39.81
CA MET A 15 4.05 18.27 39.12
C MET A 15 3.51 17.03 38.40
N VAL A 16 3.05 17.20 37.17
CA VAL A 16 2.69 16.10 36.29
C VAL A 16 4.00 15.48 35.83
N MET A 17 4.29 14.31 36.39
CA MET A 17 5.24 13.35 35.88
C MET A 17 5.04 13.26 34.37
N MET A 18 6.07 13.62 33.58
CA MET A 18 6.01 13.54 32.13
C MET A 18 5.88 12.06 31.73
N ILE A 19 4.65 11.59 31.61
CA ILE A 19 4.35 10.45 30.77
C ILE A 19 4.49 11.03 29.36
N THR A 20 5.67 10.87 28.75
CA THR A 20 5.78 11.04 27.31
C THR A 20 4.68 10.18 26.69
N PRO A 21 3.69 10.75 25.99
CA PRO A 21 2.92 9.90 25.09
C PRO A 21 3.96 9.37 24.12
N VAL A 22 4.24 8.07 24.17
CA VAL A 22 4.77 7.38 22.99
C VAL A 22 3.69 7.58 21.94
N GLN A 23 3.87 8.62 21.13
CA GLN A 23 2.95 8.92 20.05
C GLN A 23 3.04 7.72 19.12
N ALA A 24 1.98 6.90 19.13
CA ALA A 24 1.80 5.80 18.20
C ALA A 24 2.01 6.35 16.79
N THR A 25 3.06 5.89 16.12
CA THR A 25 3.46 6.30 14.76
C THR A 25 2.53 5.72 13.69
N GLU A 26 1.26 5.50 13.98
CA GLU A 26 0.33 4.80 13.08
C GLU A 26 -0.20 5.72 11.96
N GLN A 27 -0.18 7.04 12.16
CA GLN A 27 -0.76 8.00 11.21
C GLN A 27 0.24 8.55 10.18
N GLY A 28 1.54 8.42 10.42
CA GLY A 28 2.58 8.86 9.49
C GLY A 28 2.91 7.83 8.40
N GLU A 29 2.78 6.54 8.73
CA GLU A 29 3.19 5.44 7.85
C GLU A 29 2.17 5.17 6.73
N VAL A 30 0.87 5.19 7.06
CA VAL A 30 -0.22 4.98 6.09
C VAL A 30 -0.24 6.09 5.02
N ALA A 31 -0.03 7.34 5.42
CA ALA A 31 0.00 8.47 4.48
C ALA A 31 1.23 8.43 3.55
N GLY A 32 2.35 7.84 3.98
CA GLY A 32 3.52 7.60 3.14
C GLY A 32 3.27 6.54 2.08
N GLN A 33 2.68 5.41 2.48
CA GLN A 33 2.37 4.29 1.59
C GLN A 33 1.43 4.67 0.45
N ASP A 34 0.39 5.48 0.71
CA ASP A 34 -0.52 5.97 -0.32
C ASP A 34 0.19 6.83 -1.37
N GLN A 35 1.19 7.60 -0.96
CA GLN A 35 1.95 8.47 -1.86
C GLN A 35 2.95 7.66 -2.68
N ASP A 36 3.61 6.68 -2.07
CA ASP A 36 4.51 5.74 -2.74
C ASP A 36 3.79 4.95 -3.83
N LEU A 37 2.58 4.45 -3.53
CA LEU A 37 1.73 3.74 -4.50
C LEU A 37 1.36 4.63 -5.71
N LYS A 38 1.02 5.90 -5.49
CA LYS A 38 0.69 6.84 -6.58
C LYS A 38 1.87 7.10 -7.49
N VAL A 39 3.07 7.25 -6.93
CA VAL A 39 4.30 7.46 -7.70
C VAL A 39 4.58 6.27 -8.61
N VAL A 40 4.47 5.06 -8.07
CA VAL A 40 4.64 3.81 -8.84
C VAL A 40 3.57 3.64 -9.90
N ALA A 41 2.30 3.88 -9.55
CA ALA A 41 1.18 3.80 -10.50
C ALA A 41 1.37 4.77 -11.68
N ALA A 42 1.86 5.98 -11.41
CA ALA A 42 2.16 6.95 -12.46
C ALA A 42 3.27 6.49 -13.41
N ALA A 43 4.33 5.85 -12.91
CA ALA A 43 5.38 5.26 -13.75
C ALA A 43 4.82 4.13 -14.63
N LEU A 44 4.00 3.25 -14.07
CA LEU A 44 3.33 2.17 -14.82
C LEU A 44 2.40 2.69 -15.92
N MET A 45 1.62 3.74 -15.65
CA MET A 45 0.76 4.38 -16.66
C MET A 45 1.56 4.95 -17.83
N GLN A 46 2.77 5.43 -17.57
CA GLN A 46 3.71 5.93 -18.59
C GLN A 46 4.50 4.80 -19.27
N ARG A 47 4.26 3.54 -18.90
CA ARG A 47 5.03 2.35 -19.33
C ARG A 47 6.51 2.41 -18.94
N ASP A 48 6.87 3.21 -17.93
CA ASP A 48 8.20 3.23 -17.34
C ASP A 48 8.31 2.10 -16.30
N TYR A 49 8.39 0.87 -16.81
CA TYR A 49 8.41 -0.32 -15.97
C TYR A 49 9.70 -0.45 -15.15
N ALA A 50 10.83 -0.01 -15.70
CA ALA A 50 12.11 -0.02 -15.01
C ALA A 50 12.14 1.04 -13.90
N GLY A 51 11.59 2.23 -14.15
CA GLY A 51 11.39 3.25 -13.13
C GLY A 51 10.48 2.78 -12.00
N ALA A 52 9.37 2.12 -12.33
CA ALA A 52 8.46 1.53 -11.34
C ALA A 52 9.18 0.48 -10.46
N GLU A 53 9.94 -0.45 -11.05
CA GLU A 53 10.73 -1.43 -10.27
C GLU A 53 11.74 -0.74 -9.34
N ALA A 54 12.47 0.27 -9.85
CA ALA A 54 13.46 0.99 -9.07
C ALA A 54 12.83 1.72 -7.87
N GLN A 55 11.66 2.34 -8.06
CA GLN A 55 10.90 2.99 -7.00
C GLN A 55 10.44 2.00 -5.93
N ILE A 56 9.83 0.89 -6.34
CA ILE A 56 9.37 -0.17 -5.42
C ILE A 56 10.55 -0.73 -4.61
N SER A 57 11.70 -0.93 -5.25
CA SER A 57 12.92 -1.41 -4.60
C SER A 57 13.46 -0.40 -3.58
N ALA A 58 13.31 0.90 -3.85
CA ALA A 58 13.75 1.97 -2.96
C ALA A 58 12.87 2.10 -1.71
N PHE A 59 11.57 1.82 -1.80
CA PHE A 59 10.67 1.83 -0.64
C PHE A 59 10.94 0.68 0.33
N GLY A 60 11.41 -0.46 -0.19
CA GLY A 60 11.70 -1.65 0.59
C GLY A 60 10.43 -2.38 1.02
N LEU A 61 10.22 -3.59 0.48
CA LEU A 61 9.11 -4.46 0.91
C LEU A 61 9.44 -5.10 2.26
N THR A 62 9.00 -4.51 3.38
CA THR A 62 9.24 -5.08 4.72
C THR A 62 7.97 -5.67 5.35
N GLY A 63 8.05 -6.94 5.79
CA GLY A 63 7.26 -7.53 6.89
C GLY A 63 5.79 -7.90 6.65
N LYS A 64 5.09 -7.18 5.78
CA LYS A 64 3.80 -7.58 5.17
C LYS A 64 3.78 -6.91 3.82
N GLU A 65 4.09 -7.68 2.77
CA GLU A 65 4.13 -7.12 1.43
C GLU A 65 2.71 -6.62 1.07
N ASP A 66 2.57 -5.30 0.97
CA ASP A 66 1.35 -4.64 0.52
C ASP A 66 0.96 -5.24 -0.84
N PRO A 67 -0.21 -5.91 -0.95
CA PRO A 67 -0.61 -6.56 -2.17
C PRO A 67 -0.75 -5.57 -3.34
N ALA A 68 -1.04 -4.29 -3.09
CA ALA A 68 -1.08 -3.25 -4.14
C ALA A 68 0.33 -3.02 -4.72
N MET A 69 1.34 -2.88 -3.84
CA MET A 69 2.73 -2.70 -4.26
C MET A 69 3.27 -3.93 -5.01
N LEU A 70 2.92 -5.13 -4.56
CA LEU A 70 3.28 -6.39 -5.23
C LEU A 70 2.61 -6.55 -6.60
N ILE A 71 1.34 -6.16 -6.73
CA ILE A 71 0.64 -6.15 -8.02
C ILE A 71 1.32 -5.18 -8.98
N ASN A 72 1.69 -4.00 -8.49
CA ASN A 72 2.42 -3.01 -9.29
C ASN A 72 3.80 -3.52 -9.71
N LEU A 73 4.51 -4.24 -8.82
CA LEU A 73 5.76 -4.91 -9.17
C LEU A 73 5.56 -5.99 -10.23
N GLY A 74 4.48 -6.78 -10.11
CA GLY A 74 4.08 -7.76 -11.11
C GLY A 74 3.82 -7.12 -12.48
N ASN A 75 3.13 -5.97 -12.50
CA ASN A 75 2.86 -5.21 -13.73
C ASN A 75 4.15 -4.68 -14.36
N ALA A 76 5.09 -4.17 -13.55
CA ALA A 76 6.40 -3.73 -14.02
C ALA A 76 7.17 -4.89 -14.67
N TYR A 77 7.28 -6.03 -13.98
CA TYR A 77 7.94 -7.22 -14.51
C TYR A 77 7.28 -7.76 -15.78
N ALA A 78 5.95 -7.79 -15.83
CA ALA A 78 5.22 -8.22 -17.03
C ALA A 78 5.49 -7.29 -18.21
N GLY A 79 5.49 -5.97 -17.98
CA GLY A 79 5.81 -4.95 -18.99
C GLY A 79 7.23 -5.05 -19.55
N MET A 80 8.19 -5.50 -18.73
CA MET A 80 9.57 -5.78 -19.16
C MET A 80 9.77 -7.16 -19.81
N GLY A 81 8.73 -8.00 -19.86
CA GLY A 81 8.83 -9.38 -20.36
C GLY A 81 9.45 -10.37 -19.35
N ARG A 82 9.69 -9.96 -18.10
CA ARG A 82 10.23 -10.79 -17.00
C ARG A 82 9.12 -11.66 -16.39
N LYS A 83 8.60 -12.61 -17.17
CA LYS A 83 7.41 -13.39 -16.81
C LYS A 83 7.52 -14.17 -15.50
N ALA A 84 8.70 -14.75 -15.22
CA ALA A 84 8.92 -15.51 -13.98
C ALA A 84 8.81 -14.61 -12.75
N ASP A 85 9.44 -13.43 -12.79
CA ASP A 85 9.40 -12.46 -11.70
C ASP A 85 8.00 -11.87 -11.52
N ALA A 86 7.31 -11.57 -12.62
CA ALA A 86 5.92 -11.11 -12.60
C ALA A 86 5.01 -12.14 -11.94
N GLN A 87 5.19 -13.41 -12.31
CA GLN A 87 4.47 -14.51 -11.71
C GLN A 87 4.74 -14.57 -10.20
N LEU A 88 5.99 -14.50 -9.75
CA LEU A 88 6.31 -14.50 -8.31
C LEU A 88 5.64 -13.34 -7.56
N ALA A 89 5.68 -12.13 -8.10
CA ALA A 89 5.07 -10.95 -7.47
C ALA A 89 3.55 -11.07 -7.34
N TYR A 90 2.84 -11.48 -8.40
CA TYR A 90 1.38 -11.70 -8.32
C TYR A 90 1.01 -12.83 -7.35
N LYS A 91 1.85 -13.87 -7.26
CA LYS A 91 1.64 -14.97 -6.31
C LYS A 91 1.82 -14.51 -4.88
N ALA A 92 2.80 -13.66 -4.61
CA ALA A 92 2.97 -13.05 -3.30
C ALA A 92 1.75 -12.21 -2.95
N ALA A 93 1.22 -11.41 -3.90
CA ALA A 93 0.02 -10.60 -3.66
C ALA A 93 -1.22 -11.47 -3.37
N LEU A 94 -1.38 -12.56 -4.13
CA LEU A 94 -2.48 -13.51 -3.94
C LEU A 94 -2.46 -14.17 -2.55
N ASN A 95 -1.26 -14.46 -2.05
CA ASN A 95 -1.03 -15.10 -0.75
C ASN A 95 -0.81 -14.09 0.39
N SER A 96 -0.95 -12.79 0.13
CA SER A 96 -0.84 -11.76 1.16
C SER A 96 -1.92 -11.98 2.22
N GLY A 97 -1.56 -11.73 3.48
CA GLY A 97 -2.51 -11.78 4.60
C GLY A 97 -3.57 -10.67 4.57
N MET A 98 -3.45 -9.73 3.63
CA MET A 98 -4.37 -8.62 3.41
C MET A 98 -5.09 -8.80 2.08
N ASP A 99 -6.37 -8.41 2.03
CA ASP A 99 -7.10 -8.23 0.78
C ASP A 99 -7.64 -6.82 0.73
N MET A 100 -7.04 -6.01 -0.12
CA MET A 100 -7.35 -4.60 -0.24
C MET A 100 -8.27 -4.37 -1.43
N ASP A 101 -9.20 -3.43 -1.30
CA ASP A 101 -9.91 -2.89 -2.45
C ASP A 101 -9.00 -1.93 -3.20
N LEU A 102 -8.83 -2.16 -4.50
CA LEU A 102 -7.95 -1.39 -5.37
C LEU A 102 -8.79 -0.59 -6.36
N ASP A 103 -8.50 0.71 -6.45
CA ASP A 103 -9.03 1.57 -7.50
C ASP A 103 -8.28 1.29 -8.81
N MET A 104 -9.01 0.78 -9.80
CA MET A 104 -8.48 0.42 -11.11
C MET A 104 -8.50 1.63 -12.05
N ALA A 105 -7.65 1.59 -13.09
CA ALA A 105 -7.56 2.66 -14.08
C ALA A 105 -8.86 2.91 -14.88
N ASP A 106 -9.76 1.92 -14.95
CA ASP A 106 -11.08 2.04 -15.57
C ASP A 106 -12.16 2.60 -14.62
N GLY A 107 -11.78 2.98 -13.39
CA GLY A 107 -12.67 3.48 -12.36
C GLY A 107 -13.42 2.39 -11.59
N SER A 108 -13.19 1.12 -11.89
CA SER A 108 -13.73 0.03 -11.09
C SER A 108 -12.95 -0.14 -9.78
N VAL A 109 -13.62 -0.66 -8.75
CA VAL A 109 -12.98 -1.09 -7.52
C VAL A 109 -12.94 -2.61 -7.50
N ARG A 110 -11.77 -3.20 -7.27
CA ARG A 110 -11.59 -4.65 -7.28
C ARG A 110 -10.69 -5.12 -6.15
N SER A 111 -10.95 -6.31 -5.62
CA SER A 111 -10.08 -6.88 -4.60
C SER A 111 -8.69 -7.22 -5.16
N SER A 112 -7.67 -7.02 -4.33
CA SER A 112 -6.28 -7.30 -4.66
C SER A 112 -6.07 -8.74 -5.10
N ARG A 113 -6.74 -9.71 -4.47
CA ARG A 113 -6.69 -11.13 -4.89
C ARG A 113 -7.34 -11.38 -6.25
N ALA A 114 -8.39 -10.64 -6.62
CA ALA A 114 -8.95 -10.75 -7.97
C ALA A 114 -7.97 -10.22 -9.02
N VAL A 115 -7.32 -9.08 -8.75
CA VAL A 115 -6.32 -8.48 -9.65
C VAL A 115 -5.10 -9.38 -9.82
N ALA A 116 -4.56 -9.93 -8.73
CA ALA A 116 -3.44 -10.86 -8.79
C ALA A 116 -3.75 -12.13 -9.62
N ARG A 117 -4.95 -12.72 -9.47
CA ARG A 117 -5.38 -13.87 -10.27
C ARG A 117 -5.47 -13.55 -11.75
N ASP A 118 -5.97 -12.37 -12.11
CA ASP A 118 -6.07 -11.97 -13.51
C ASP A 118 -4.69 -11.72 -14.12
N GLY A 119 -3.75 -11.12 -13.37
CA GLY A 119 -2.35 -11.02 -13.77
C GLY A 119 -1.73 -12.39 -14.06
N LEU A 120 -1.94 -13.37 -13.17
CA LEU A 120 -1.46 -14.74 -13.36
C LEU A 120 -2.08 -15.42 -14.60
N ARG A 121 -3.38 -15.26 -14.82
CA ARG A 121 -4.06 -15.77 -16.02
C ARG A 121 -3.51 -15.14 -17.29
N GLN A 122 -3.23 -13.83 -17.28
CA GLN A 122 -2.65 -13.12 -18.42
C GLN A 122 -1.24 -13.62 -18.76
N LEU A 123 -0.49 -14.10 -17.76
CA LEU A 123 0.80 -14.76 -17.96
C LEU A 123 0.68 -16.22 -18.44
N GLY A 124 -0.53 -16.78 -18.50
CA GLY A 124 -0.79 -18.17 -18.87
C GLY A 124 -0.60 -19.17 -17.73
N VAL A 125 -0.64 -18.70 -16.47
CA VAL A 125 -0.53 -19.58 -15.30
C VAL A 125 -1.85 -20.28 -15.04
N ASP A 126 -1.81 -21.61 -14.98
CA ASP A 126 -2.95 -22.40 -14.50
C ASP A 126 -3.04 -22.33 -12.97
N LEU A 127 -4.07 -21.64 -12.48
CA LEU A 127 -4.31 -21.49 -11.05
C LEU A 127 -4.76 -22.79 -10.37
N ALA A 128 -5.18 -23.81 -11.13
CA ALA A 128 -5.54 -25.12 -10.59
C ALA A 128 -4.31 -26.02 -10.35
N SER A 129 -3.17 -25.67 -10.93
CA SER A 129 -1.92 -26.43 -10.82
C SER A 129 -1.14 -26.18 -9.53
N TRP A 130 -1.79 -25.53 -8.56
CA TRP A 130 -1.16 -24.73 -7.53
C TRP A 130 -1.86 -24.88 -6.18
#